data_AF-A0A1H7QZW5-F1
#
_entry.id   AF-A0A1H7QZW5-F1
#
_cell.length_a   1.000
_cell.length_b   1.000
_cell.length_c   1.000
_cell.angle_alpha   90.00
_cell.angle_beta   90.00
_cell.angle_gamma   90.00
#
_symmetry.space_group_name_H-M   'P 1'
#
loop_
_entity.id
_entity.type
_entity.pdbx_description
1 polymer ?
#
loop_
_entity_poly.entity_id
_entity_poly.type
_entity_poly.pdbx_seq_one_letter_code
_entity_poly.pdbx_strand_id
1 'polypeptide(L)'
;MKNQRTKYIKVRMTPEEVQQFKEKSASYSSVSHYIRSALAEYSNIGTKRQLELMNDLGLFYRKYQNELSWAGGNLNQSVKRANELAVAGLLAPSYIQEVLLPVILETQETLNRIKKDLDSLTQKAVRI
;
A
#
# COMPACT_ATOMS: atom_id res chain seq x y z
N MET A 1 22.03 38.54 -4.32
CA MET A 1 23.19 38.00 -5.08
C MET A 1 22.69 36.93 -6.05
N LYS A 2 23.02 37.00 -7.35
CA LYS A 2 22.66 35.93 -8.31
C LYS A 2 23.37 34.65 -7.89
N ASN A 3 22.63 33.54 -7.77
CA ASN A 3 23.14 32.24 -7.36
C ASN A 3 23.96 31.62 -8.51
N GLN A 4 25.20 32.11 -8.70
CA GLN A 4 26.08 31.68 -9.79
C GLN A 4 26.66 30.30 -9.47
N ARG A 5 26.59 29.40 -10.46
CA ARG A 5 27.03 28.01 -10.32
C ARG A 5 28.52 27.93 -10.70
N THR A 6 29.41 27.93 -9.71
CA THR A 6 30.87 28.02 -9.88
C THR A 6 31.63 26.71 -9.66
N LYS A 7 30.94 25.64 -9.28
CA LYS A 7 31.53 24.32 -9.00
C LYS A 7 31.21 23.33 -10.13
N TYR A 8 32.13 22.40 -10.38
CA TYR A 8 31.98 21.34 -11.38
C TYR A 8 32.33 19.98 -10.78
N ILE A 9 31.81 18.92 -11.40
CA ILE A 9 32.07 17.52 -11.05
C ILE A 9 32.65 16.84 -12.30
N LYS A 10 33.69 16.02 -12.13
CA LYS A 10 34.25 15.19 -13.19
C LYS A 10 33.68 13.77 -13.06
N VAL A 11 33.10 13.25 -14.14
CA VAL A 11 32.55 11.88 -14.21
C VAL A 11 33.31 11.14 -15.30
N ARG A 12 33.78 9.91 -15.00
CA ARG A 12 34.39 9.03 -16.01
C ARG A 12 33.26 8.27 -16.70
N MET A 13 33.29 8.23 -18.03
CA MET A 13 32.23 7.66 -18.86
C MET A 13 32.84 6.97 -20.07
N THR A 14 32.19 5.92 -20.57
CA THR A 14 32.54 5.32 -21.86
C THR A 14 32.05 6.19 -23.02
N PRO A 15 32.58 6.00 -24.25
CA PRO A 15 32.08 6.71 -25.43
C PRO A 15 30.57 6.54 -25.67
N GLU A 16 30.04 5.35 -25.41
CA GLU A 16 28.61 5.03 -25.55
C GLU A 16 27.77 5.80 -24.52
N GLU A 17 28.22 5.86 -23.27
CA GLU A 17 27.54 6.63 -22.22
C GLU A 17 27.52 8.12 -22.57
N VAL A 18 28.61 8.68 -23.09
CA VAL A 18 28.67 10.09 -23.54
C VAL A 18 27.65 10.34 -24.65
N GLN A 19 27.52 9.43 -25.61
CA GLN A 19 26.57 9.54 -26.71
C GLN A 19 25.12 9.50 -26.20
N GLN A 20 24.78 8.55 -25.33
CA GLN A 20 23.46 8.47 -24.72
C GLN A 20 23.11 9.72 -23.91
N PHE A 21 24.07 10.33 -23.20
CA PHE A 21 23.84 11.59 -22.48
C PHE A 21 23.52 12.74 -23.42
N LYS A 22 24.20 12.85 -24.57
CA LYS A 22 23.90 13.88 -25.58
C LYS A 22 22.50 13.68 -26.17
N GLU A 23 22.14 12.46 -26.54
CA GLU A 23 20.84 12.13 -27.10
C GLU A 23 19.70 12.42 -26.11
N LYS A 24 19.83 11.94 -24.87
CA LYS A 24 18.80 12.12 -23.83
C LYS A 24 18.67 13.57 -23.35
N SER A 25 19.75 14.35 -23.44
CA SER A 25 19.73 15.78 -23.06
C SER A 25 19.29 16.71 -24.18
N ALA A 26 19.04 16.20 -25.40
CA ALA A 26 18.63 17.03 -26.54
C ALA A 26 17.30 17.78 -26.31
N SER A 27 16.42 17.24 -25.46
CA SER A 27 15.17 17.89 -25.02
C SER A 27 15.38 18.94 -23.93
N TYR A 28 16.60 19.10 -23.42
CA TYR A 28 16.97 20.05 -22.37
C TYR A 28 17.91 21.12 -22.92
N SER A 29 17.95 22.27 -22.25
CA SER A 29 18.80 23.40 -22.70
C SER A 29 20.31 23.12 -22.62
N SER A 30 20.75 22.07 -21.92
CA SER A 30 22.15 21.59 -21.90
C SER A 30 22.24 20.25 -21.16
N VAL A 31 23.33 19.51 -21.38
CA VAL A 31 23.69 18.33 -20.59
C VAL A 31 23.71 18.64 -19.09
N SER A 32 24.22 19.80 -18.69
CA SER A 32 24.22 20.21 -17.28
C SER A 32 22.82 20.51 -16.74
N HIS A 33 21.90 21.01 -17.57
CA HIS A 33 20.50 21.15 -17.20
C HIS A 33 19.87 19.76 -17.00
N TYR A 34 20.04 18.87 -17.98
CA TYR A 34 19.57 17.48 -17.89
C TYR A 34 20.05 16.76 -16.63
N ILE A 35 21.36 16.80 -16.32
CA ILE A 35 21.92 16.15 -15.11
C ILE A 35 21.30 16.70 -13.83
N ARG A 36 21.07 18.03 -13.75
CA ARG A 36 20.47 18.64 -12.56
C ARG A 36 19.00 18.32 -12.42
N SER A 37 18.26 18.30 -13.53
CA SER A 37 16.85 17.93 -13.55
C SER A 37 16.69 16.46 -13.19
N ALA A 38 17.51 15.58 -13.78
CA ALA A 38 17.57 14.16 -13.43
C ALA A 38 17.99 13.97 -11.97
N LEU A 39 18.95 14.72 -11.44
CA LEU A 39 19.34 14.65 -10.03
C LEU A 39 18.19 15.11 -9.12
N ALA A 40 17.48 16.18 -9.47
CA ALA A 40 16.31 16.64 -8.72
C ALA A 40 15.19 15.60 -8.72
N GLU A 41 14.94 14.98 -9.88
CA GLU A 41 13.93 13.92 -10.06
C GLU A 41 14.31 12.62 -9.35
N TYR A 42 15.56 12.15 -9.47
CA TYR A 42 16.07 10.97 -8.75
C TYR A 42 16.23 11.20 -7.25
N SER A 43 16.57 12.42 -6.83
CA SER A 43 16.62 12.80 -5.41
C SER A 43 15.23 12.84 -4.78
N ASN A 44 14.18 12.84 -5.59
CA ASN A 44 12.81 12.65 -5.15
C ASN A 44 12.51 11.16 -4.87
N ILE A 45 13.40 10.52 -4.10
CA ILE A 45 13.22 9.19 -3.50
C ILE A 45 11.88 9.14 -2.77
N GLY A 46 11.45 10.28 -2.20
CA GLY A 46 10.13 10.48 -1.62
C GLY A 46 9.00 10.08 -2.57
N THR A 47 8.95 10.61 -3.81
CA THR A 47 7.89 10.27 -4.77
C THR A 47 7.93 8.82 -5.21
N LYS A 48 9.11 8.22 -5.46
CA LYS A 48 9.18 6.79 -5.80
C LYS A 48 8.68 5.91 -4.65
N ARG A 49 9.08 6.23 -3.43
CA ARG A 49 8.68 5.48 -2.23
C ARG A 49 7.22 5.72 -1.85
N GLN A 50 6.69 6.91 -2.10
CA GLN A 50 5.26 7.21 -2.01
C GLN A 50 4.45 6.39 -3.02
N LEU A 51 4.90 6.28 -4.26
CA LEU A 51 4.25 5.43 -5.27
C LEU A 51 4.25 3.95 -4.86
N GLU A 52 5.37 3.45 -4.33
CA GLU A 52 5.46 2.09 -3.78
C GLU A 52 4.46 1.89 -2.63
N LEU A 53 4.35 2.83 -1.69
CA LEU A 53 3.37 2.76 -0.60
C LEU A 53 1.92 2.86 -1.07
N MET A 54 1.64 3.68 -2.09
CA MET A 54 0.31 3.76 -2.69
C MET A 54 -0.08 2.42 -3.33
N ASN A 55 0.86 1.74 -3.98
CA ASN A 55 0.64 0.40 -4.51
C ASN A 55 0.40 -0.62 -3.38
N ASP A 56 1.21 -0.60 -2.33
CA ASP A 56 1.05 -1.47 -1.15
C ASP A 56 -0.33 -1.27 -0.49
N LEU A 57 -0.79 -0.02 -0.35
CA LEU A 57 -2.12 0.32 0.15
C LEU A 57 -3.23 -0.18 -0.79
N GLY A 58 -3.08 -0.02 -2.10
CA GLY A 58 -4.04 -0.52 -3.09
C GLY A 58 -4.21 -2.04 -3.01
N LEU A 59 -3.11 -2.77 -2.87
CA LEU A 59 -3.13 -4.22 -2.68
C LEU A 59 -3.78 -4.62 -1.35
N PHE A 60 -3.47 -3.89 -0.27
CA PHE A 60 -4.09 -4.10 1.03
C PHE A 60 -5.62 -3.95 0.98
N TYR A 61 -6.12 -2.86 0.40
CA TYR A 61 -7.56 -2.63 0.29
C TYR A 61 -8.26 -3.72 -0.53
N ARG A 62 -7.67 -4.12 -1.68
CA ARG A 62 -8.27 -5.17 -2.51
C ARG A 62 -8.32 -6.53 -1.81
N LYS A 63 -7.26 -6.90 -1.09
CA LYS A 63 -7.21 -8.14 -0.30
C LYS A 63 -8.33 -8.15 0.74
N TYR A 64 -8.40 -7.10 1.55
CA TYR A 64 -9.29 -7.08 2.71
C TYR A 64 -10.74 -6.72 2.39
N GLN A 65 -11.02 -6.07 1.26
CA GLN A 65 -12.38 -5.91 0.76
C GLN A 65 -13.08 -7.27 0.59
N ASN A 66 -12.40 -8.23 -0.03
CA ASN A 66 -12.96 -9.56 -0.23
C ASN A 66 -13.13 -10.28 1.11
N GLU A 67 -12.08 -10.34 1.93
CA GLU A 67 -12.15 -11.02 3.24
C GLU A 67 -13.24 -10.46 4.16
N LEU A 68 -13.41 -9.13 4.21
CA LEU A 68 -14.47 -8.48 4.97
C LEU A 68 -15.86 -8.79 4.41
N SER A 69 -16.02 -8.83 3.08
CA SER A 69 -17.29 -9.19 2.46
C SER A 69 -17.71 -10.61 2.83
N TRP A 70 -16.77 -11.56 2.83
CA TRP A 70 -17.02 -12.95 3.20
C TRP A 70 -17.33 -13.08 4.70
N ALA A 71 -16.48 -12.53 5.58
CA ALA A 71 -16.68 -12.58 7.02
C ALA A 71 -18.00 -11.90 7.44
N GLY A 72 -18.28 -10.72 6.88
CA GLY A 72 -19.53 -10.00 7.12
C GLY A 72 -20.75 -10.76 6.60
N GLY A 73 -20.65 -11.39 5.42
CA GLY A 73 -21.71 -12.22 4.86
C GLY A 73 -22.05 -13.42 5.75
N ASN A 74 -21.02 -14.16 6.19
CA ASN A 74 -21.17 -15.31 7.07
C ASN A 74 -21.78 -14.91 8.44
N LEU A 75 -21.24 -13.85 9.05
CA LEU A 75 -21.74 -13.37 10.34
C LEU A 75 -23.20 -12.90 10.23
N ASN A 76 -23.54 -12.15 9.19
CA ASN A 76 -24.90 -11.68 8.97
C ASN A 76 -25.89 -12.86 8.81
N GLN A 77 -25.51 -13.91 8.08
CA GLN A 77 -26.34 -15.11 7.94
C GLN A 77 -26.54 -15.83 9.27
N SER A 78 -25.46 -16.07 10.02
CA SER A 78 -25.54 -16.75 11.32
C SER A 78 -26.36 -15.96 12.34
N VAL A 79 -26.21 -14.63 12.40
CA VAL A 79 -27.01 -13.77 13.29
C VAL A 79 -28.47 -13.71 12.85
N LYS A 80 -28.75 -13.59 11.55
CA LYS A 80 -30.13 -13.62 11.05
C LYS A 80 -30.82 -14.92 11.44
N ARG A 81 -30.14 -16.06 11.27
CA ARG A 81 -30.70 -17.36 11.64
C ARG A 81 -30.88 -17.50 13.15
N ALA A 82 -29.94 -17.01 13.95
CA ALA A 82 -30.08 -16.96 15.40
C ALA A 82 -31.35 -16.18 15.81
N ASN A 83 -31.58 -15.03 15.19
CA ASN A 83 -32.76 -14.20 15.46
C ASN A 83 -34.06 -14.91 15.07
N GLU A 84 -34.13 -15.55 13.90
CA GLU A 84 -35.28 -16.34 13.48
C GLU A 84 -35.62 -17.45 14.49
N LEU A 85 -34.60 -18.18 14.95
CA LEU A 85 -34.77 -19.22 15.96
C LEU A 85 -35.22 -18.65 17.30
N ALA A 86 -34.69 -17.50 17.71
CA ALA A 86 -35.06 -16.85 18.97
C ALA A 86 -36.52 -16.41 18.96
N VAL A 87 -36.98 -15.77 17.88
CA VAL A 87 -38.38 -15.34 17.71
C VAL A 87 -39.34 -16.53 17.75
N ALA A 88 -38.95 -17.67 17.18
CA ALA A 88 -39.74 -18.90 17.23
C ALA A 88 -39.68 -19.62 18.60
N GLY A 89 -38.85 -19.17 19.54
CA GLY A 89 -38.60 -19.87 20.81
C GLY A 89 -37.78 -21.16 20.65
N LEU A 90 -37.07 -21.31 19.53
CA LEU A 90 -36.32 -22.50 19.13
C LEU A 90 -34.80 -22.32 19.17
N LEU A 91 -34.31 -21.20 19.71
CA LEU A 91 -32.87 -20.94 19.82
C LEU A 91 -32.26 -21.82 20.91
N ALA A 92 -31.67 -22.94 20.50
CA ALA A 92 -30.94 -23.82 21.39
C ALA A 92 -29.55 -23.24 21.75
N PRO A 93 -29.07 -23.46 22.99
CA PRO A 93 -27.71 -23.08 23.39
C PRO A 93 -26.61 -23.68 22.51
N SER A 94 -26.83 -24.88 21.95
CA SER A 94 -25.90 -25.53 21.02
C SER A 94 -25.68 -24.71 19.75
N TYR A 95 -26.71 -24.05 19.22
CA TYR A 95 -26.55 -23.17 18.04
C TYR A 95 -25.58 -22.01 18.33
N ILE A 96 -25.62 -21.46 19.55
CA ILE A 96 -24.70 -20.41 19.96
C ILE A 96 -23.26 -20.93 19.98
N GLN A 97 -23.04 -22.09 20.59
CA GLN A 97 -21.69 -22.65 20.79
C GLN A 97 -21.08 -23.23 19.50
N GLU A 98 -21.89 -23.91 18.69
CA GLU A 98 -21.42 -24.70 17.55
C GLU A 98 -21.49 -23.95 16.22
N VAL A 99 -22.31 -22.89 16.12
CA VAL A 99 -22.50 -22.13 14.87
C VAL A 99 -22.12 -20.67 15.03
N LEU A 100 -22.74 -19.97 15.98
CA LEU A 100 -22.56 -18.52 16.07
C LEU A 100 -21.17 -18.12 16.61
N LEU A 101 -20.71 -18.76 17.69
CA LEU A 101 -19.43 -18.46 18.32
C LEU A 101 -18.24 -18.71 17.37
N PRO A 102 -18.16 -19.83 16.62
CA PRO A 102 -17.10 -20.03 15.64
C PRO A 102 -17.03 -18.93 14.58
N VAL A 103 -18.17 -18.51 14.04
CA VAL A 103 -18.23 -17.44 13.02
C VAL A 103 -17.83 -16.08 13.60
N ILE A 104 -18.18 -15.79 14.86
CA ILE A 104 -17.73 -14.60 15.56
C ILE A 104 -16.21 -14.62 15.74
N LEU A 105 -15.64 -15.75 16.17
CA LEU A 105 -14.19 -15.87 16.38
C LEU A 105 -13.41 -15.74 15.07
N GLU A 106 -13.88 -16.37 13.98
CA GLU A 106 -13.30 -16.23 12.64
C GLU A 106 -13.33 -14.77 12.16
N THR A 107 -14.45 -14.08 12.40
CA THR A 107 -14.59 -12.66 12.07
C THR A 107 -13.60 -11.81 12.88
N GLN A 108 -13.46 -12.07 14.18
CA GLN A 108 -12.50 -11.39 15.04
C GLN A 108 -11.06 -11.65 14.59
N GLU A 109 -10.71 -12.87 14.22
CA GLU A 109 -9.38 -13.22 13.70
C GLU A 109 -9.08 -12.44 12.40
N THR A 110 -10.05 -12.37 11.49
CA THR A 110 -9.93 -11.59 10.26
C THR A 110 -9.67 -10.11 10.56
N LEU A 111 -10.43 -9.51 11.48
CA LEU A 111 -10.23 -8.11 11.89
C LEU A 111 -8.87 -7.87 12.56
N ASN A 112 -8.42 -8.80 13.40
CA ASN A 112 -7.10 -8.72 14.04
C ASN A 112 -5.97 -8.81 13.02
N ARG A 113 -6.11 -9.67 12.01
CA ARG A 113 -5.15 -9.77 10.90
C ARG A 113 -5.10 -8.46 10.09
N ILE A 114 -6.27 -7.89 9.75
CA ILE A 114 -6.37 -6.58 9.08
C ILE A 114 -5.59 -5.52 9.86
N LYS A 115 -5.84 -5.43 11.18
CA LYS A 115 -5.19 -4.45 12.04
C LYS A 115 -3.67 -4.62 12.04
N LYS A 116 -3.18 -5.85 12.21
CA LYS A 116 -1.74 -6.15 12.23
C LYS A 116 -1.05 -5.80 10.91
N ASP A 117 -1.69 -6.13 9.78
CA ASP A 117 -1.14 -5.82 8.46
C ASP A 117 -1.16 -4.30 8.19
N LEU A 118 -2.20 -3.59 8.64
CA LEU A 118 -2.29 -2.13 8.56
C LEU A 118 -1.20 -1.46 9.40
N ASP A 119 -0.94 -1.96 10.60
CA ASP A 119 0.14 -1.47 11.46
C ASP A 119 1.51 -1.66 10.78
N SER A 120 1.73 -2.82 10.14
CA SER A 120 2.96 -3.10 9.38
C SER A 120 3.15 -2.14 8.20
N LEU A 121 2.08 -1.87 7.44
CA LEU A 121 2.10 -0.87 6.36
C LEU A 121 2.37 0.54 6.87
N THR A 122 1.73 0.91 7.98
CA THR A 122 1.92 2.22 8.60
C THR A 122 3.35 2.38 9.10
N GLN A 123 3.96 1.35 9.68
CA GLN A 123 5.37 1.38 10.07
C GLN A 123 6.32 1.54 8.87
N LYS A 124 6.02 0.90 7.72
CA LYS A 124 6.78 1.14 6.49
C LYS A 124 6.66 2.60 6.04
N ALA A 125 5.51 3.22 6.22
CA ALA A 125 5.26 4.61 5.87
C ALA A 125 5.88 5.63 6.84
N VAL A 126 5.96 5.32 8.14
CA VAL A 126 6.57 6.20 9.16
C VAL A 126 8.10 6.13 9.15
N ARG A 127 8.69 5.06 8.60
CA ARG A 127 10.14 4.97 8.33
C ARG A 127 10.58 5.75 7.07
N ILE A 128 9.69 6.57 6.50
CA ILE A 128 10.01 7.58 5.46
C ILE A 128 10.47 8.86 6.16
#